data_AF-A0A9P5E0Q7-F1
#
_entry.id   AF-A0A9P5E0Q7-F1
#
_cell.length_a   1.000
_cell.length_b   1.000
_cell.length_c   1.000
_cell.angle_alpha   90.00
_cell.angle_beta   90.00
_cell.angle_gamma   90.00
#
_symmetry.space_group_name_H-M   'P 1'
#
loop_
_entity.id
_entity.type
_entity.pdbx_description
1 polymer ?
#
loop_
_entity_poly.entity_id
_entity_poly.type
_entity_poly.pdbx_seq_one_letter_code
_entity_poly.pdbx_strand_id
1 'polypeptide(L)'
;MQHRPAAPLTSSVHHSHDSADLVLSKASRNMFSSVAQHPDALRDTLLVAGLHYAWTVGDLETYKPTFLFHKVSTIQILNRWLQNIRQPGMMTFIRHVSILCFIEASYGNVGDAEAHISGLINAVHLLSPLDDDFTNRSGLEEELANRYLLLTYYAYQGFKARILGSDALKNMFHQNNTADFSTFVSQIYRWKSQNVGHLEMRLNAMKLLPYFFAALPSSTQFHSIDASHLIDCLKHVTTSTQTVKQDRYKCDPSWEWIEGSESRLLCATIGSHFSSLFEDEMFSLTHSSRYSTSWSGMCAASSLYMHSVLDLWNGGNPIDSRLIRRFLFIIKRDLDQTISTLGLNDSTDFWLWRAFLGAYSIEKHQARGHDSSFDDLQRDFSSHLETWKDVTGLNLWEEAYARLVTVAWPTEDNELGPRVWKSAIQE
;
A
#
# COMPACT_ATOMS: atom_id res chain seq x y z
N MET A 1 5.71 35.07 35.49
CA MET A 1 6.14 33.71 35.13
C MET A 1 5.21 32.72 35.81
N GLN A 2 4.25 32.17 35.07
CA GLN A 2 3.39 31.06 35.50
C GLN A 2 3.39 30.03 34.38
N HIS A 3 3.80 28.81 34.71
CA HIS A 3 3.81 27.64 33.82
C HIS A 3 2.37 27.22 33.51
N ARG A 4 2.06 27.01 32.22
CA ARG A 4 0.95 26.15 31.77
C ARG A 4 1.49 24.72 31.57
N PRO A 5 0.79 23.68 32.05
CA PRO A 5 1.19 22.30 31.83
C PRO A 5 0.79 21.83 30.42
N ALA A 6 1.65 21.04 29.80
CA ALA A 6 1.38 20.33 28.56
C ALA A 6 0.37 19.19 28.81
N ALA A 7 -0.60 19.04 27.92
CA ALA A 7 -1.54 17.93 27.94
C ALA A 7 -0.86 16.63 27.43
N PRO A 8 -1.14 15.46 28.01
CA PRO A 8 -0.48 14.22 27.62
C PRO A 8 -1.18 13.56 26.41
N LEU A 9 -0.48 13.51 25.26
CA LEU A 9 -0.77 12.63 24.13
C LEU A 9 -0.30 11.20 24.48
N THR A 10 -1.11 10.40 25.18
CA THR A 10 -0.71 9.02 25.58
C THR A 10 -1.73 7.93 25.26
N SER A 11 -2.89 8.22 24.67
CA SER A 11 -3.92 7.18 24.44
C SER A 11 -3.81 6.43 23.11
N SER A 12 -3.12 6.93 22.07
CA SER A 12 -3.15 6.27 20.74
C SER A 12 -2.08 5.20 20.53
N VAL A 13 -1.00 5.19 21.33
CA VAL A 13 0.15 4.28 21.12
C VAL A 13 -0.16 2.87 21.62
N HIS A 14 -0.93 2.74 22.70
CA HIS A 14 -1.28 1.44 23.28
C HIS A 14 -2.20 0.59 22.38
N HIS A 15 -3.10 1.21 21.60
CA HIS A 15 -4.05 0.46 20.77
C HIS A 15 -3.42 -0.24 19.56
N SER A 16 -2.30 0.23 19.02
CA SER A 16 -1.69 -0.39 17.82
C SER A 16 -0.92 -1.67 18.11
N HIS A 17 -0.29 -1.76 19.29
CA HIS A 17 0.44 -2.95 19.74
C HIS A 17 -0.53 -4.09 20.07
N ASP A 18 -1.63 -3.77 20.78
CA ASP A 18 -2.68 -4.73 21.13
C ASP A 18 -3.41 -5.28 19.89
N SER A 19 -3.56 -4.48 18.83
CA SER A 19 -4.23 -4.90 17.60
C SER A 19 -3.40 -5.89 16.78
N ALA A 20 -2.09 -5.67 16.64
CA ALA A 20 -1.21 -6.59 15.92
C ALA A 20 -1.07 -7.93 16.66
N ASP A 21 -0.97 -7.93 17.99
CA ASP A 21 -0.91 -9.14 18.80
C ASP A 21 -2.26 -9.88 18.82
N LEU A 22 -3.39 -9.17 18.81
CA LEU A 22 -4.73 -9.76 18.66
C LEU A 22 -4.91 -10.40 17.28
N VAL A 23 -4.52 -9.70 16.21
CA VAL A 23 -4.55 -10.22 14.83
C VAL A 23 -3.62 -11.42 14.69
N LEU A 24 -2.41 -11.37 15.24
CA LEU A 24 -1.47 -12.50 15.32
C LEU A 24 -2.09 -13.67 16.08
N SER A 25 -2.77 -13.42 17.20
CA SER A 25 -3.41 -14.48 17.99
C SER A 25 -4.53 -15.18 17.22
N LYS A 26 -5.39 -14.41 16.52
CA LYS A 26 -6.47 -14.93 15.65
C LYS A 26 -5.89 -15.67 14.43
N ALA A 27 -4.85 -15.11 13.81
CA ALA A 27 -4.11 -15.71 12.69
C ALA A 27 -3.38 -17.00 13.07
N SER A 28 -2.89 -17.09 14.31
CA SER A 28 -1.81 -18.02 14.65
C SER A 28 -2.17 -19.50 14.66
N ARG A 29 -3.38 -19.90 15.06
CA ARG A 29 -3.64 -21.34 15.29
C ARG A 29 -3.89 -22.14 14.02
N ASN A 30 -4.55 -21.55 13.01
CA ASN A 30 -4.92 -22.27 11.79
C ASN A 30 -3.99 -21.96 10.59
N MET A 31 -3.41 -20.76 10.52
CA MET A 31 -2.50 -20.42 9.42
C MET A 31 -1.08 -20.97 9.62
N PHE A 32 -0.55 -21.05 10.86
CA PHE A 32 0.79 -21.62 11.09
C PHE A 32 0.88 -23.10 10.68
N SER A 33 -0.17 -23.90 10.97
CA SER A 33 -0.20 -25.30 10.56
C SER A 33 -0.23 -25.47 9.04
N SER A 34 -0.93 -24.57 8.33
CA SER A 34 -0.97 -24.55 6.86
C SER A 34 0.39 -24.14 6.25
N VAL A 35 1.03 -23.10 6.81
CA VAL A 35 2.34 -22.61 6.35
C VAL A 35 3.45 -23.64 6.58
N ALA A 36 3.45 -24.33 7.72
CA ALA A 36 4.45 -25.35 8.03
C ALA A 36 4.36 -26.60 7.14
N GLN A 37 3.19 -26.87 6.55
CA GLN A 37 2.96 -28.05 5.69
C GLN A 37 3.27 -27.78 4.21
N HIS A 38 3.44 -26.52 3.80
CA HIS A 38 3.72 -26.16 2.41
C HIS A 38 5.19 -25.76 2.23
N PRO A 39 6.01 -26.48 1.43
CA PRO A 39 7.45 -26.26 1.34
C PRO A 39 7.83 -24.85 0.87
N ASP A 40 7.04 -24.28 -0.04
CA ASP A 40 7.23 -22.90 -0.47
C ASP A 40 6.89 -21.87 0.62
N ALA A 41 5.82 -22.09 1.39
CA ALA A 41 5.45 -21.17 2.47
C ALA A 41 6.48 -21.20 3.62
N LEU A 42 7.08 -22.38 3.89
CA LEU A 42 8.19 -22.49 4.82
C LEU A 42 9.43 -21.74 4.30
N ARG A 43 9.76 -21.85 3.02
CA ARG A 43 10.88 -21.10 2.40
C ARG A 43 10.69 -19.60 2.54
N ASP A 44 9.51 -19.12 2.21
CA ASP A 44 9.07 -17.74 2.35
C ASP A 44 9.21 -17.25 3.80
N THR A 45 8.78 -18.08 4.75
CA THR A 45 8.92 -17.80 6.19
C THR A 45 10.38 -17.67 6.61
N LEU A 46 11.27 -18.56 6.14
CA LEU A 46 12.69 -18.54 6.49
C LEU A 46 13.41 -17.32 5.90
N LEU A 47 13.01 -16.86 4.71
CA LEU A 47 13.53 -15.63 4.12
C LEU A 47 13.15 -14.41 4.96
N VAL A 48 11.87 -14.29 5.33
CA VAL A 48 11.38 -13.19 6.18
C VAL A 48 12.01 -13.25 7.57
N ALA A 49 12.15 -14.44 8.15
CA ALA A 49 12.78 -14.62 9.46
C ALA A 49 14.26 -14.18 9.45
N GLY A 50 15.01 -14.53 8.39
CA GLY A 50 16.39 -14.09 8.23
C GLY A 50 16.52 -12.56 8.12
N LEU A 51 15.61 -11.92 7.38
CA LEU A 51 15.57 -10.46 7.30
C LEU A 51 15.21 -9.81 8.64
N HIS A 52 14.17 -10.32 9.31
CA HIS A 52 13.75 -9.84 10.63
C HIS A 52 14.89 -9.96 11.65
N TYR A 53 15.63 -11.08 11.63
CA TYR A 53 16.84 -11.26 12.43
C TYR A 53 17.87 -10.18 12.11
N ALA A 54 18.18 -9.97 10.82
CA ALA A 54 19.20 -9.01 10.41
C ALA A 54 18.93 -7.60 10.92
N TRP A 55 17.69 -7.12 10.77
CA TRP A 55 17.30 -5.81 11.25
C TRP A 55 17.18 -5.73 12.78
N THR A 56 17.02 -6.86 13.46
CA THR A 56 16.93 -6.92 14.92
C THR A 56 18.30 -6.94 15.58
N VAL A 57 19.25 -7.68 15.02
CA VAL A 57 20.59 -7.90 15.59
C VAL A 57 21.63 -6.96 15.01
N GLY A 58 21.44 -6.48 13.78
CA GLY A 58 22.40 -5.63 13.08
C GLY A 58 23.38 -6.38 12.17
N ASP A 59 23.22 -7.70 12.00
CA ASP A 59 23.97 -8.54 11.07
C ASP A 59 23.17 -9.77 10.65
N LEU A 60 23.62 -10.48 9.61
CA LEU A 60 23.00 -11.74 9.16
C LEU A 60 23.91 -12.96 9.40
N GLU A 61 25.10 -12.82 9.97
CA GLU A 61 26.15 -13.84 9.90
C GLU A 61 25.70 -15.21 10.42
N THR A 62 24.92 -15.24 11.50
CA THR A 62 24.37 -16.48 12.07
C THR A 62 23.39 -17.22 11.13
N TYR A 63 22.56 -16.47 10.40
CA TYR A 63 21.51 -17.03 9.51
C TYR A 63 21.88 -17.00 8.03
N LYS A 64 23.03 -16.42 7.67
CA LYS A 64 23.46 -16.16 6.31
C LYS A 64 23.46 -17.40 5.41
N PRO A 65 23.98 -18.57 5.83
CA PRO A 65 23.94 -19.77 4.98
C PRO A 65 22.51 -20.19 4.64
N THR A 66 21.63 -20.24 5.65
CA THR A 66 20.21 -20.60 5.49
C THR A 66 19.47 -19.60 4.61
N PHE A 67 19.65 -18.30 4.88
CA PHE A 67 19.02 -17.24 4.12
C PHE A 67 19.42 -17.28 2.64
N LEU A 68 20.72 -17.38 2.35
CA LEU A 68 21.22 -17.44 0.97
C LEU A 68 20.76 -18.71 0.25
N PHE A 69 20.75 -19.86 0.95
CA PHE A 69 20.25 -21.11 0.37
C PHE A 69 18.79 -20.98 -0.08
N HIS A 70 17.91 -20.45 0.78
CA HIS A 70 16.50 -20.27 0.45
C HIS A 70 16.27 -19.19 -0.61
N LYS A 71 17.08 -18.12 -0.62
CA LYS A 71 17.03 -17.07 -1.63
C LYS A 71 17.38 -17.62 -3.02
N VAL A 72 18.53 -18.28 -3.14
CA VAL A 72 18.99 -18.91 -4.39
C VAL A 72 18.00 -19.97 -4.87
N SER A 73 17.49 -20.80 -3.96
CA SER A 73 16.48 -21.81 -4.30
C SER A 73 15.20 -21.18 -4.87
N THR A 74 14.74 -20.05 -4.32
CA THR A 74 13.57 -19.31 -4.82
C THR A 74 13.83 -18.78 -6.22
N ILE A 75 15.00 -18.17 -6.46
CA ILE A 75 15.41 -17.69 -7.79
C ILE A 75 15.46 -18.84 -8.80
N GLN A 76 15.97 -20.01 -8.42
CA GLN A 76 15.99 -21.19 -9.29
C GLN A 76 14.58 -21.71 -9.62
N ILE A 77 13.63 -21.63 -8.69
CA ILE A 77 12.22 -21.96 -8.95
C ILE A 77 11.64 -20.98 -9.97
N LEU A 78 11.85 -19.68 -9.77
CA LEU A 78 11.36 -18.64 -10.68
C LEU A 78 11.95 -18.76 -12.08
N ASN A 79 13.27 -18.99 -12.20
CA ASN A 79 13.93 -19.16 -13.48
C ASN A 79 13.42 -20.38 -14.25
N ARG A 80 13.19 -21.50 -13.57
CA ARG A 80 12.54 -22.68 -14.17
C ARG A 80 11.12 -22.36 -14.63
N TRP A 81 10.40 -21.53 -13.89
CA TRP A 81 9.07 -21.10 -14.29
C TRP A 81 9.11 -20.23 -15.55
N LEU A 82 10.00 -19.23 -15.59
CA LEU A 82 10.19 -18.32 -16.74
C LEU A 82 10.59 -19.04 -18.03
N GLN A 83 11.38 -20.12 -17.92
CA GLN A 83 11.75 -20.96 -19.08
C GLN A 83 10.55 -21.68 -19.71
N ASN A 84 9.45 -21.86 -18.99
CA ASN A 84 8.24 -22.48 -19.49
C ASN A 84 6.99 -21.79 -18.92
N ILE A 85 6.77 -20.55 -19.36
CA ILE A 85 5.73 -19.65 -18.82
C ILE A 85 4.28 -20.19 -18.95
N ARG A 86 4.06 -21.21 -19.79
CA ARG A 86 2.75 -21.84 -20.01
C ARG A 86 2.41 -22.91 -18.98
N GLN A 87 3.34 -23.27 -18.09
CA GLN A 87 3.09 -24.28 -17.07
C GLN A 87 2.23 -23.71 -15.92
N PRO A 88 1.40 -24.54 -15.27
CA PRO A 88 0.64 -24.14 -14.08
C PRO A 88 1.55 -23.56 -12.98
N GLY A 89 0.99 -22.69 -12.13
CA GLY A 89 1.72 -22.13 -10.98
C GLY A 89 2.02 -20.63 -11.05
N MET A 90 1.29 -19.86 -11.87
CA MET A 90 1.41 -18.40 -11.93
C MET A 90 1.25 -17.74 -10.55
N MET A 91 0.30 -18.20 -9.73
CA MET A 91 0.13 -17.67 -8.36
C MET A 91 1.35 -17.93 -7.46
N THR A 92 1.97 -19.10 -7.57
CA THR A 92 3.22 -19.41 -6.88
C THR A 92 4.36 -18.51 -7.37
N PHE A 93 4.42 -18.22 -8.67
CA PHE A 93 5.37 -17.27 -9.24
C PHE A 93 5.16 -15.85 -8.67
N ILE A 94 3.95 -15.32 -8.75
CA ILE A 94 3.56 -13.99 -8.23
C ILE A 94 3.96 -13.87 -6.75
N ARG A 95 3.64 -14.88 -5.94
CA ARG A 95 4.02 -14.93 -4.52
C ARG A 95 5.53 -14.85 -4.30
N HIS A 96 6.29 -15.73 -4.95
CA HIS A 96 7.74 -15.77 -4.77
C HIS A 96 8.43 -14.50 -5.26
N VAL A 97 7.98 -13.91 -6.38
CA VAL A 97 8.50 -12.62 -6.86
C VAL A 97 8.18 -11.50 -5.86
N SER A 98 6.97 -11.51 -5.28
CA SER A 98 6.58 -10.55 -4.26
C SER A 98 7.52 -10.60 -3.04
N ILE A 99 7.77 -11.80 -2.51
CA ILE A 99 8.68 -11.97 -1.38
C ILE A 99 10.12 -11.61 -1.75
N LEU A 100 10.62 -12.02 -2.91
CA LEU A 100 11.96 -11.61 -3.32
C LEU A 100 12.09 -10.09 -3.45
N CYS A 101 11.08 -9.40 -3.98
CA CYS A 101 11.07 -7.93 -4.01
C CYS A 101 11.23 -7.34 -2.61
N PHE A 102 10.46 -7.83 -1.64
CA PHE A 102 10.58 -7.42 -0.23
C PHE A 102 11.97 -7.67 0.32
N ILE A 103 12.51 -8.87 0.07
CA ILE A 103 13.82 -9.27 0.54
C ILE A 103 14.91 -8.41 -0.08
N GLU A 104 14.95 -8.23 -1.40
CA GLU A 104 15.97 -7.43 -2.07
C GLU A 104 15.94 -5.96 -1.64
N ALA A 105 14.76 -5.34 -1.58
CA ALA A 105 14.62 -3.97 -1.09
C ALA A 105 15.17 -3.85 0.34
N SER A 106 14.76 -4.78 1.21
CA SER A 106 15.17 -4.77 2.61
C SER A 106 16.60 -5.26 2.86
N TYR A 107 17.27 -5.79 1.84
CA TYR A 107 18.69 -6.12 1.81
C TYR A 107 19.55 -4.96 1.27
N GLY A 108 18.92 -3.90 0.75
CA GLY A 108 19.61 -2.77 0.13
C GLY A 108 19.91 -2.95 -1.36
N ASN A 109 19.28 -3.92 -2.04
CA ASN A 109 19.37 -4.13 -3.49
C ASN A 109 18.13 -3.55 -4.19
N VAL A 110 18.03 -2.22 -4.28
CA VAL A 110 16.81 -1.57 -4.81
C VAL A 110 16.66 -1.80 -6.31
N GLY A 111 17.76 -1.89 -7.05
CA GLY A 111 17.74 -2.23 -8.48
C GLY A 111 17.09 -3.59 -8.75
N ASP A 112 17.46 -4.61 -7.97
CA ASP A 112 16.87 -5.96 -8.09
C ASP A 112 15.40 -5.96 -7.66
N ALA A 113 15.06 -5.21 -6.61
CA ALA A 113 13.66 -5.03 -6.20
C ALA A 113 12.82 -4.36 -7.29
N GLU A 114 13.35 -3.37 -8.00
CA GLU A 114 12.68 -2.71 -9.13
C GLU A 114 12.44 -3.68 -10.29
N ALA A 115 13.42 -4.54 -10.60
CA ALA A 115 13.25 -5.62 -11.57
C ALA A 115 12.17 -6.63 -11.15
N HIS A 116 12.10 -6.98 -9.86
CA HIS A 116 11.05 -7.83 -9.32
C HIS A 116 9.67 -7.18 -9.40
N ILE A 117 9.52 -5.88 -9.10
CA ILE A 117 8.25 -5.16 -9.29
C ILE A 117 7.82 -5.21 -10.75
N SER A 118 8.73 -4.94 -11.70
CA SER A 118 8.41 -5.02 -13.13
C SER A 118 7.97 -6.42 -13.54
N GLY A 119 8.67 -7.46 -13.08
CA GLY A 119 8.28 -8.85 -13.28
C GLY A 119 6.92 -9.20 -12.67
N LEU A 120 6.62 -8.68 -11.47
CA LEU A 120 5.36 -8.87 -10.77
C LEU A 120 4.20 -8.23 -11.52
N ILE A 121 4.37 -6.99 -11.99
CA ILE A 121 3.39 -6.28 -12.83
C ILE A 121 3.07 -7.15 -14.05
N ASN A 122 4.09 -7.61 -14.78
CA ASN A 122 3.88 -8.46 -15.96
C ASN A 122 3.13 -9.77 -15.62
N ALA A 123 3.50 -10.44 -14.53
CA ALA A 123 2.86 -11.70 -14.12
C ALA A 123 1.39 -11.51 -13.74
N VAL A 124 1.05 -10.44 -13.01
CA VAL A 124 -0.33 -10.12 -12.67
C VAL A 124 -1.14 -9.77 -13.92
N HIS A 125 -0.57 -9.05 -14.88
CA HIS A 125 -1.22 -8.78 -16.17
C HIS A 125 -1.44 -10.05 -17.01
N LEU A 126 -0.52 -11.02 -16.95
CA LEU A 126 -0.70 -12.30 -17.61
C LEU A 126 -1.80 -13.14 -16.97
N LEU A 127 -1.93 -13.10 -15.64
CA LEU A 127 -2.97 -13.82 -14.90
C LEU A 127 -4.36 -13.19 -15.12
N SER A 128 -4.42 -11.87 -15.09
CA SER A 128 -5.63 -11.06 -15.15
C SER A 128 -5.37 -9.92 -16.13
N PRO A 129 -5.66 -10.07 -17.43
CA PRO A 129 -5.47 -8.99 -18.41
C PRO A 129 -6.42 -7.80 -18.13
N LEU A 130 -6.00 -6.57 -18.48
CA LEU A 130 -6.82 -5.38 -18.30
C LEU A 130 -7.91 -5.21 -19.38
N ASP A 131 -7.71 -5.81 -20.55
CA ASP A 131 -8.60 -5.65 -21.72
C ASP A 131 -9.65 -6.77 -21.84
N ASP A 132 -9.53 -7.83 -21.03
CA ASP A 132 -10.62 -8.79 -20.79
C ASP A 132 -11.58 -8.15 -19.77
N ASP A 133 -12.86 -8.52 -19.73
CA ASP A 133 -13.89 -7.89 -18.89
C ASP A 133 -13.57 -7.96 -17.37
N PHE A 134 -12.68 -7.07 -16.94
CA PHE A 134 -12.11 -6.94 -15.59
C PHE A 134 -13.21 -6.63 -14.57
N THR A 135 -14.39 -6.20 -15.04
CA THR A 135 -15.54 -5.91 -14.19
C THR A 135 -16.29 -7.18 -13.79
N ASN A 136 -16.17 -8.28 -14.55
CA ASN A 136 -16.92 -9.53 -14.33
C ASN A 136 -16.11 -10.70 -13.76
N ARG A 137 -14.78 -10.57 -13.60
CA ARG A 137 -13.96 -11.57 -12.91
C ARG A 137 -13.70 -11.14 -11.45
N SER A 138 -14.30 -11.86 -10.51
CA SER A 138 -13.98 -11.77 -9.08
C SER A 138 -13.45 -13.11 -8.57
N GLY A 139 -12.43 -13.65 -9.25
CA GLY A 139 -11.77 -14.88 -8.82
C GLY A 139 -10.86 -14.64 -7.62
N LEU A 140 -10.80 -15.62 -6.71
CA LEU A 140 -9.88 -15.59 -5.56
C LEU A 140 -8.42 -15.34 -5.98
N GLU A 141 -7.97 -15.97 -7.07
CA GLU A 141 -6.60 -15.83 -7.57
C GLU A 141 -6.30 -14.41 -8.06
N GLU A 142 -7.25 -13.77 -8.75
CA GLU A 142 -7.09 -12.39 -9.20
C GLU A 142 -7.01 -11.43 -8.01
N GLU A 143 -7.90 -11.58 -7.05
CA GLU A 143 -7.90 -10.76 -5.84
C GLU A 143 -6.61 -10.94 -5.05
N LEU A 144 -6.11 -12.17 -4.90
CA LEU A 144 -4.81 -12.44 -4.27
C LEU A 144 -3.64 -11.85 -5.06
N ALA A 145 -3.65 -11.96 -6.39
CA ALA A 145 -2.61 -11.36 -7.24
C ALA A 145 -2.58 -9.84 -7.10
N ASN A 146 -3.75 -9.19 -7.08
CA ASN A 146 -3.87 -7.75 -6.83
C ASN A 146 -3.37 -7.40 -5.41
N ARG A 147 -3.73 -8.18 -4.39
CA ARG A 147 -3.26 -7.99 -3.00
C ARG A 147 -1.74 -8.07 -2.88
N TYR A 148 -1.14 -9.08 -3.51
CA TYR A 148 0.30 -9.29 -3.52
C TYR A 148 1.02 -8.15 -4.24
N LEU A 149 0.50 -7.72 -5.40
CA LEU A 149 1.02 -6.56 -6.12
C LEU A 149 0.91 -5.28 -5.31
N LEU A 150 -0.26 -4.98 -4.74
CA LEU A 150 -0.51 -3.77 -3.97
C LEU A 150 0.40 -3.67 -2.74
N LEU A 151 0.49 -4.73 -1.93
CA LEU A 151 1.35 -4.72 -0.76
C LEU A 151 2.84 -4.61 -1.14
N THR A 152 3.28 -5.37 -2.15
CA THR A 152 4.68 -5.36 -2.59
C THR A 152 5.07 -4.01 -3.16
N TYR A 153 4.20 -3.43 -3.99
CA TYR A 153 4.40 -2.10 -4.54
C TYR A 153 4.43 -1.03 -3.45
N TYR A 154 3.47 -1.08 -2.52
CA TYR A 154 3.41 -0.17 -1.39
C TYR A 154 4.73 -0.18 -0.61
N ALA A 155 5.21 -1.37 -0.22
CA ALA A 155 6.42 -1.48 0.59
C ALA A 155 7.68 -1.07 -0.18
N TYR A 156 7.77 -1.43 -1.47
CA TYR A 156 8.86 -1.00 -2.34
C TYR A 156 8.90 0.54 -2.48
N GLN A 157 7.77 1.16 -2.78
CA GLN A 157 7.70 2.62 -2.94
C GLN A 157 7.94 3.34 -1.61
N GLY A 158 7.40 2.82 -0.50
CA GLY A 158 7.69 3.34 0.83
C GLY A 158 9.19 3.27 1.16
N PHE A 159 9.87 2.21 0.75
CA PHE A 159 11.33 2.12 0.90
C PHE A 159 12.08 3.09 -0.02
N LYS A 160 11.72 3.15 -1.31
CA LYS A 160 12.35 4.05 -2.30
C LYS A 160 12.20 5.51 -1.90
N ALA A 161 11.00 5.92 -1.46
CA ALA A 161 10.72 7.26 -1.00
C ALA A 161 11.54 7.63 0.26
N ARG A 162 11.78 6.67 1.17
CA ARG A 162 12.68 6.88 2.32
C ARG A 162 14.13 7.12 1.89
N ILE A 163 14.63 6.41 0.89
CA ILE A 163 15.96 6.66 0.33
C ILE A 163 16.02 8.07 -0.25
N LEU A 164 15.04 8.46 -1.07
CA LEU A 164 14.95 9.81 -1.65
C LEU A 164 14.74 10.90 -0.60
N GLY A 165 14.17 10.56 0.55
CA GLY A 165 13.96 11.47 1.67
C GLY A 165 15.20 11.69 2.54
N SER A 166 16.18 10.77 2.56
CA SER A 166 17.29 10.82 3.53
C SER A 166 18.65 10.96 2.84
N ASP A 167 19.38 12.03 3.14
CA ASP A 167 20.73 12.23 2.59
C ASP A 167 21.71 11.13 3.02
N ALA A 168 21.55 10.60 4.23
CA ALA A 168 22.32 9.44 4.69
C ALA A 168 22.10 8.21 3.80
N LEU A 169 20.84 7.92 3.43
CA LEU A 169 20.55 6.80 2.53
C LEU A 169 20.94 7.10 1.09
N LYS A 170 20.64 8.29 0.55
CA LYS A 170 21.12 8.67 -0.79
C LYS A 170 22.61 8.41 -0.94
N ASN A 171 23.38 8.77 0.09
CA ASN A 171 24.83 8.55 0.09
C ASN A 171 25.25 7.08 0.05
N MET A 172 24.43 6.18 0.57
CA MET A 172 24.69 4.75 0.58
C MET A 172 24.29 4.05 -0.71
N PHE A 173 23.30 4.58 -1.45
CA PHE A 173 22.71 3.96 -2.64
C PHE A 173 23.24 4.55 -3.96
N HIS A 174 24.33 5.33 -3.94
CA HIS A 174 24.87 6.09 -5.08
C HIS A 174 25.20 5.26 -6.34
N GLN A 175 25.56 3.98 -6.21
CA GLN A 175 25.93 3.11 -7.34
C GLN A 175 24.85 2.06 -7.58
N ASN A 176 24.21 2.12 -8.76
CA ASN A 176 23.20 1.15 -9.23
C ASN A 176 22.00 0.94 -8.29
N ASN A 177 21.68 1.92 -7.42
CA ASN A 177 20.68 1.78 -6.38
C ASN A 177 20.93 0.56 -5.47
N THR A 178 22.20 0.25 -5.20
CA THR A 178 22.61 -0.83 -4.28
C THR A 178 23.45 -0.26 -3.15
N ALA A 179 23.17 -0.68 -1.92
CA ALA A 179 23.97 -0.37 -0.75
C ALA A 179 24.76 -1.60 -0.29
N ASP A 180 25.95 -1.39 0.27
CA ASP A 180 26.64 -2.44 1.02
C ASP A 180 25.76 -2.91 2.18
N PHE A 181 25.49 -4.23 2.23
CA PHE A 181 24.55 -4.81 3.18
C PHE A 181 24.93 -4.54 4.63
N SER A 182 26.22 -4.67 4.98
CA SER A 182 26.69 -4.46 6.35
C SER A 182 26.46 -3.01 6.80
N THR A 183 26.82 -2.07 5.93
CA THR A 183 26.61 -0.64 6.17
C THR A 183 25.12 -0.31 6.27
N PHE A 184 24.30 -0.86 5.38
CA PHE A 184 22.85 -0.67 5.37
C PHE A 184 22.16 -1.22 6.61
N VAL A 185 22.41 -2.48 6.97
CA VAL A 185 21.79 -3.09 8.15
C VAL A 185 22.26 -2.44 9.45
N SER A 186 23.54 -2.06 9.55
CA SER A 186 24.04 -1.29 10.69
C SER A 186 23.30 0.04 10.86
N GLN A 187 23.02 0.73 9.74
CA GLN A 187 22.24 1.96 9.75
C GLN A 187 20.78 1.73 10.21
N ILE A 188 20.12 0.68 9.70
CA ILE A 188 18.76 0.30 10.09
C ILE A 188 18.71 -0.07 11.58
N TYR A 189 19.66 -0.87 12.06
CA TYR A 189 19.77 -1.24 13.48
C TYR A 189 19.97 -0.03 14.39
N ARG A 190 20.81 0.92 13.97
CA ARG A 190 21.03 2.18 14.69
C ARG A 190 19.74 2.98 14.80
N TRP A 191 19.02 3.16 13.70
CA TRP A 191 17.74 3.86 13.69
C TRP A 191 16.67 3.16 14.53
N LYS A 192 16.61 1.83 14.47
CA LYS A 192 15.73 1.05 15.33
C LYS A 192 16.02 1.32 16.81
N SER A 193 17.30 1.26 17.20
CA SER A 193 17.75 1.49 18.59
C SER A 193 17.47 2.92 19.07
N GLN A 194 17.40 3.89 18.15
CA GLN A 194 17.06 5.28 18.42
C GLN A 194 15.55 5.56 18.32
N ASN A 195 14.72 4.54 18.08
CA ASN A 195 13.29 4.66 17.81
C ASN A 195 12.94 5.62 16.64
N VAL A 196 13.84 5.72 15.66
CA VAL A 196 13.63 6.54 14.47
C VAL A 196 12.63 5.83 13.55
N GLY A 197 11.59 6.54 13.15
CA GLY A 197 10.63 6.09 12.14
C GLY A 197 9.77 4.91 12.54
N HIS A 198 9.67 4.63 13.84
CA HIS A 198 8.94 3.48 14.39
C HIS A 198 9.32 2.16 13.68
N LEU A 199 10.61 1.95 13.44
CA LEU A 199 11.10 0.72 12.78
C LEU A 199 10.69 -0.56 13.49
N GLU A 200 10.48 -0.52 14.81
CA GLU A 200 9.94 -1.64 15.58
C GLU A 200 8.55 -2.07 15.09
N MET A 201 7.69 -1.11 14.72
CA MET A 201 6.37 -1.41 14.15
C MET A 201 6.50 -2.15 12.82
N ARG A 202 7.44 -1.73 11.96
CA ARG A 202 7.71 -2.43 10.70
C ARG A 202 8.22 -3.85 10.95
N LEU A 203 9.11 -4.05 11.91
CA LEU A 203 9.58 -5.39 12.29
C LEU A 203 8.42 -6.27 12.76
N ASN A 204 7.51 -5.73 13.57
CA ASN A 204 6.31 -6.44 13.98
C ASN A 204 5.41 -6.79 12.78
N ALA A 205 5.23 -5.87 11.85
CA ALA A 205 4.48 -6.13 10.62
C ALA A 205 5.16 -7.17 9.70
N MET A 206 6.50 -7.24 9.67
CA MET A 206 7.22 -8.27 8.89
C MET A 206 6.87 -9.68 9.34
N LYS A 207 6.60 -9.90 10.64
CA LYS A 207 6.19 -11.22 11.17
C LYS A 207 4.91 -11.74 10.52
N LEU A 208 4.09 -10.84 9.94
CA LEU A 208 2.84 -11.16 9.28
C LEU A 208 3.00 -11.46 7.77
N LEU A 209 4.12 -11.09 7.15
CA LEU A 209 4.32 -11.29 5.70
C LEU A 209 4.21 -12.76 5.25
N PRO A 210 4.74 -13.76 5.97
CA PRO A 210 4.57 -15.15 5.55
C PRO A 210 3.11 -15.60 5.48
N TYR A 211 2.25 -15.03 6.34
CA TYR A 211 0.81 -15.30 6.37
C TYR A 211 0.07 -14.55 5.28
N PHE A 212 0.46 -13.29 5.03
CA PHE A 212 -0.10 -12.51 3.94
C PHE A 212 0.08 -13.22 2.60
N PHE A 213 1.25 -13.84 2.40
CA PHE A 213 1.59 -14.59 1.20
C PHE A 213 1.24 -16.09 1.29
N ALA A 214 0.50 -16.54 2.30
CA ALA A 214 0.17 -17.95 2.43
C ALA A 214 -0.78 -18.41 1.30
N ALA A 215 -0.69 -19.69 0.92
CA ALA A 215 -1.70 -20.30 0.08
C ALA A 215 -3.01 -20.41 0.87
N LEU A 216 -4.09 -19.84 0.34
CA LEU A 216 -5.41 -19.87 0.97
C LEU A 216 -6.31 -20.93 0.35
N PRO A 217 -7.26 -21.52 1.10
CA PRO A 217 -8.26 -22.43 0.55
C PRO A 217 -9.07 -21.76 -0.57
N SER A 218 -9.46 -22.52 -1.59
CA SER A 218 -10.27 -22.02 -2.72
C SER A 218 -11.65 -21.48 -2.31
N SER A 219 -12.15 -21.87 -1.14
CA SER A 219 -13.41 -21.38 -0.55
C SER A 219 -13.27 -20.04 0.18
N THR A 220 -12.08 -19.45 0.23
CA THR A 220 -11.86 -18.19 0.95
C THR A 220 -12.66 -17.07 0.30
N GLN A 221 -13.35 -16.29 1.12
CA GLN A 221 -14.02 -15.06 0.73
C GLN A 221 -13.36 -13.89 1.46
N PHE A 222 -13.28 -12.75 0.78
CA PHE A 222 -12.78 -11.52 1.37
C PHE A 222 -13.93 -10.57 1.65
N HIS A 223 -13.99 -10.06 2.87
CA HIS A 223 -15.00 -9.10 3.31
C HIS A 223 -14.51 -7.66 3.17
N SER A 224 -15.46 -6.72 3.15
CA SER A 224 -15.14 -5.29 3.27
C SER A 224 -14.44 -5.00 4.59
N ILE A 225 -13.52 -4.05 4.57
CA ILE A 225 -12.78 -3.57 5.74
C ILE A 225 -13.35 -2.25 6.22
N ASP A 226 -13.21 -1.99 7.52
CA ASP A 226 -13.29 -0.63 8.05
C ASP A 226 -11.95 0.09 7.82
N ALA A 227 -11.92 1.04 6.88
CA ALA A 227 -10.70 1.78 6.56
C ALA A 227 -10.45 2.99 7.47
N SER A 228 -11.19 3.18 8.57
CA SER A 228 -11.03 4.33 9.48
C SER A 228 -9.57 4.57 9.90
N HIS A 229 -8.88 3.52 10.37
CA HIS A 229 -7.48 3.64 10.80
C HIS A 229 -6.51 3.94 9.64
N LEU A 230 -6.80 3.45 8.43
CA LEU A 230 -6.02 3.78 7.23
C LEU A 230 -6.20 5.26 6.86
N ILE A 231 -7.43 5.75 6.91
CA ILE A 231 -7.77 7.16 6.64
C ILE A 231 -7.10 8.07 7.66
N ASP A 232 -7.12 7.74 8.95
CA ASP A 232 -6.43 8.52 9.98
C ASP A 232 -4.91 8.56 9.73
N CYS A 233 -4.31 7.42 9.34
CA CYS A 233 -2.91 7.40 8.94
C CYS A 233 -2.64 8.30 7.73
N LEU A 234 -3.49 8.28 6.70
CA LEU A 234 -3.37 9.15 5.53
C LEU A 234 -3.49 10.64 5.92
N LYS A 235 -4.46 11.01 6.76
CA LYS A 235 -4.58 12.40 7.29
C LYS A 235 -3.31 12.87 7.97
N HIS A 236 -2.71 12.01 8.79
CA HIS A 236 -1.44 12.30 9.45
C HIS A 236 -0.30 12.49 8.44
N VAL A 237 -0.20 11.63 7.44
CA VAL A 237 0.79 11.79 6.36
C VAL A 237 0.56 13.11 5.63
N THR A 238 -0.67 13.41 5.19
CA THR A 238 -1.04 14.66 4.50
C THR A 238 -0.61 15.89 5.30
N THR A 239 -0.95 15.96 6.59
CA THR A 239 -0.63 17.11 7.45
C THR A 239 0.88 17.27 7.61
N SER A 240 1.61 16.15 7.75
CA SER A 240 3.08 16.15 7.86
C SER A 240 3.72 16.72 6.59
N THR A 241 3.26 16.28 5.41
CA THR A 241 3.76 16.75 4.11
C THR A 241 3.53 18.24 3.89
N GLN A 242 2.36 18.74 4.29
CA GLN A 242 2.06 20.18 4.17
C GLN A 242 2.95 21.01 5.10
N THR A 243 3.17 20.55 6.34
CA THR A 243 4.04 21.23 7.30
C THR A 243 5.49 21.33 6.78
N VAL A 244 6.02 20.25 6.20
CA VAL A 244 7.37 20.23 5.61
C VAL A 244 7.48 21.18 4.41
N LYS A 245 6.45 21.27 3.56
CA LYS A 245 6.44 22.18 2.40
C LYS A 245 6.50 23.66 2.80
N GLN A 246 5.95 24.01 3.96
CA GLN A 246 5.96 25.38 4.50
C GLN A 246 7.29 25.73 5.19
N ASP A 247 7.92 24.78 5.88
CA ASP A 247 9.16 24.96 6.65
C ASP A 247 10.45 24.47 5.93
N ARG A 248 10.58 24.78 4.63
CA ARG A 248 11.66 24.30 3.73
C ARG A 248 13.10 24.48 4.21
N TYR A 249 13.34 25.30 5.24
CA TYR A 249 14.68 25.62 5.75
C TYR A 249 15.04 24.90 7.06
N LYS A 250 14.18 24.02 7.61
CA LYS A 250 14.45 23.37 8.91
C LYS A 250 14.29 21.85 8.97
N CYS A 251 13.52 21.22 8.08
CA CYS A 251 13.31 19.77 8.14
C CYS A 251 13.92 19.04 6.94
N ASP A 252 14.85 18.13 7.23
CA ASP A 252 15.25 17.06 6.34
C ASP A 252 13.98 16.31 5.87
N PRO A 253 13.74 16.09 4.56
CA PRO A 253 12.61 15.29 4.05
C PRO A 253 12.52 13.88 4.66
N SER A 254 13.57 13.41 5.36
CA SER A 254 13.52 12.24 6.21
C SER A 254 12.54 12.37 7.39
N TRP A 255 12.06 13.58 7.72
CA TRP A 255 11.20 13.86 8.88
C TRP A 255 9.88 13.07 8.90
N GLU A 256 9.18 12.94 7.77
CA GLU A 256 7.97 12.10 7.70
C GLU A 256 8.28 10.63 7.98
N TRP A 257 9.44 10.18 7.53
CA TRP A 257 9.94 8.83 7.79
C TRP A 257 10.41 8.67 9.22
N ILE A 258 10.91 9.74 9.86
CA ILE A 258 11.35 9.80 11.26
C ILE A 258 10.16 9.76 12.22
N GLU A 259 9.04 10.42 11.90
CA GLU A 259 7.82 10.38 12.72
C GLU A 259 7.04 9.05 12.56
N GLY A 260 7.43 8.22 11.59
CA GLY A 260 6.91 6.87 11.35
C GLY A 260 5.44 6.81 10.91
N SER A 261 4.92 7.88 10.32
CA SER A 261 3.57 7.93 9.75
C SER A 261 3.37 6.86 8.68
N GLU A 262 4.33 6.68 7.78
CA GLU A 262 4.27 5.60 6.79
C GLU A 262 4.38 4.22 7.44
N SER A 263 5.19 4.06 8.49
CA SER A 263 5.31 2.78 9.21
C SER A 263 3.97 2.38 9.82
N ARG A 264 3.23 3.34 10.38
CA ARG A 264 1.85 3.15 10.86
C ARG A 264 0.91 2.77 9.73
N LEU A 265 0.99 3.45 8.59
CA LEU A 265 0.16 3.15 7.41
C LEU A 265 0.45 1.75 6.85
N LEU A 266 1.72 1.32 6.76
CA LEU A 266 2.08 -0.06 6.37
C LEU A 266 1.49 -1.10 7.34
N CYS A 267 1.59 -0.86 8.65
CA CYS A 267 1.02 -1.76 9.66
C CYS A 267 -0.51 -1.84 9.54
N ALA A 268 -1.18 -0.70 9.33
CA ALA A 268 -2.61 -0.63 9.10
C ALA A 268 -3.03 -1.38 7.82
N THR A 269 -2.25 -1.26 6.75
CA THR A 269 -2.46 -1.98 5.49
C THR A 269 -2.36 -3.49 5.70
N ILE A 270 -1.34 -3.97 6.40
CA ILE A 270 -1.19 -5.40 6.68
C ILE A 270 -2.28 -5.90 7.65
N GLY A 271 -2.58 -5.15 8.71
CA GLY A 271 -3.61 -5.54 9.69
C GLY A 271 -5.02 -5.61 9.11
N SER A 272 -5.38 -4.66 8.25
CA SER A 272 -6.68 -4.65 7.57
C SER A 272 -6.84 -5.80 6.58
N HIS A 273 -5.75 -6.33 6.00
CA HIS A 273 -5.82 -7.55 5.18
C HIS A 273 -6.35 -8.73 5.99
N PHE A 274 -5.80 -8.95 7.17
CA PHE A 274 -6.29 -10.04 8.04
C PHE A 274 -7.71 -9.76 8.53
N SER A 275 -8.06 -8.50 8.76
CA SER A 275 -9.45 -8.13 9.09
C SER A 275 -10.42 -8.51 7.97
N SER A 276 -10.00 -8.45 6.70
CA SER A 276 -10.83 -8.88 5.56
C SER A 276 -10.98 -10.41 5.42
N LEU A 277 -10.14 -11.20 6.11
CA LEU A 277 -10.16 -12.66 6.06
C LEU A 277 -11.06 -13.28 7.14
N PHE A 278 -11.37 -12.52 8.19
CA PHE A 278 -12.17 -13.00 9.31
C PHE A 278 -13.47 -12.20 9.37
N GLU A 279 -14.60 -12.87 9.21
CA GLU A 279 -15.91 -12.29 9.48
C GLU A 279 -16.01 -12.07 11.00
N ASP A 280 -15.81 -10.83 11.44
CA ASP A 280 -15.83 -10.51 12.86
C ASP A 280 -17.31 -10.33 13.28
N GLU A 281 -17.94 -11.40 13.76
CA GLU A 281 -19.33 -11.38 14.28
C GLU A 281 -19.53 -10.26 15.31
N MET A 282 -18.47 -9.91 16.05
CA MET A 282 -18.48 -8.84 17.08
C MET A 282 -18.57 -7.42 16.50
N PHE A 283 -18.19 -7.21 15.23
CA PHE A 283 -18.28 -5.91 14.52
C PHE A 283 -19.40 -5.87 13.47
N SER A 284 -19.96 -7.04 13.11
CA SER A 284 -21.02 -7.19 12.11
C SER A 284 -22.37 -6.57 12.51
N LEU A 285 -22.62 -6.34 13.79
CA LEU A 285 -23.95 -5.98 14.30
C LEU A 285 -24.19 -4.49 14.58
N THR A 286 -23.17 -3.61 14.50
CA THR A 286 -23.37 -2.24 15.04
C THR A 286 -22.93 -1.02 14.23
N HIS A 287 -22.16 -1.08 13.14
CA HIS A 287 -21.91 0.15 12.37
C HIS A 287 -21.74 -0.10 10.87
N SER A 288 -22.57 0.56 10.06
CA SER A 288 -22.13 0.95 8.72
C SER A 288 -20.91 1.85 8.89
N SER A 289 -19.70 1.30 8.78
CA SER A 289 -18.50 2.12 8.88
C SER A 289 -18.55 3.19 7.77
N ARG A 290 -18.31 4.45 8.17
CA ARG A 290 -18.12 5.59 7.28
C ARG A 290 -17.09 5.30 6.17
N TYR A 291 -16.13 4.42 6.45
CA TYR A 291 -15.01 4.10 5.57
C TYR A 291 -15.01 2.62 5.14
N SER A 292 -16.19 2.02 4.93
CA SER A 292 -16.30 0.65 4.41
C SER A 292 -15.90 0.56 2.93
N THR A 293 -14.99 -0.37 2.60
CA THR A 293 -14.49 -0.61 1.21
C THR A 293 -13.80 -1.97 1.13
N SER A 294 -13.48 -2.47 -0.07
CA SER A 294 -12.59 -3.63 -0.18
C SER A 294 -11.16 -3.24 0.21
N TRP A 295 -10.38 -4.21 0.71
CA TRP A 295 -8.97 -4.00 1.02
C TRP A 295 -8.17 -3.53 -0.21
N SER A 296 -8.43 -4.15 -1.37
CA SER A 296 -7.73 -3.81 -2.61
C SER A 296 -8.09 -2.41 -3.10
N GLY A 297 -9.38 -2.02 -3.03
CA GLY A 297 -9.84 -0.67 -3.33
C GLY A 297 -9.16 0.37 -2.45
N MET A 298 -9.10 0.13 -1.14
CA MET A 298 -8.43 1.04 -0.22
C MET A 298 -6.92 1.15 -0.51
N CYS A 299 -6.23 0.03 -0.71
CA CYS A 299 -4.78 0.03 -0.95
C CYS A 299 -4.41 0.65 -2.30
N ALA A 300 -5.23 0.43 -3.34
CA ALA A 300 -5.08 1.09 -4.64
C ALA A 300 -5.27 2.61 -4.49
N ALA A 301 -6.32 3.03 -3.77
CA ALA A 301 -6.58 4.45 -3.50
C ALA A 301 -5.45 5.08 -2.65
N SER A 302 -5.00 4.45 -1.56
CA SER A 302 -3.84 4.91 -0.80
C SER A 302 -2.61 5.07 -1.68
N SER A 303 -2.33 4.10 -2.54
CA SER A 303 -1.16 4.13 -3.43
C SER A 303 -1.23 5.28 -4.44
N LEU A 304 -2.39 5.48 -5.09
CA LEU A 304 -2.60 6.61 -5.99
C LEU A 304 -2.57 7.95 -5.24
N TYR A 305 -3.08 8.01 -4.02
CA TYR A 305 -3.04 9.22 -3.21
C TYR A 305 -1.60 9.63 -2.87
N MET A 306 -0.78 8.67 -2.42
CA MET A 306 0.64 8.89 -2.12
C MET A 306 1.46 9.31 -3.36
N HIS A 307 1.09 8.83 -4.55
CA HIS A 307 1.71 9.22 -5.82
C HIS A 307 1.18 10.53 -6.39
N SER A 308 -0.11 10.58 -6.70
CA SER A 308 -0.73 11.64 -7.49
C SER A 308 -1.01 12.88 -6.66
N VAL A 309 -1.40 12.74 -5.40
CA VAL A 309 -1.81 13.90 -4.58
C VAL A 309 -0.64 14.43 -3.75
N LEU A 310 0.05 13.55 -3.03
CA LEU A 310 1.13 13.97 -2.13
C LEU A 310 2.51 14.08 -2.79
N ASP A 311 2.72 13.45 -3.95
CA ASP A 311 4.02 13.38 -4.65
C ASP A 311 5.16 12.77 -3.80
N LEU A 312 4.82 11.94 -2.80
CA LEU A 312 5.80 11.33 -1.91
C LEU A 312 6.50 10.14 -2.55
N TRP A 313 5.76 9.33 -3.31
CA TRP A 313 6.32 8.13 -3.92
C TRP A 313 6.97 8.41 -5.27
N ASN A 314 8.07 7.68 -5.52
CA ASN A 314 8.92 7.81 -6.71
C ASN A 314 9.48 9.24 -6.94
N GLY A 315 9.49 10.10 -5.91
CA GLY A 315 9.95 11.49 -6.01
C GLY A 315 9.13 12.34 -6.99
N GLY A 316 7.83 12.06 -7.14
CA GLY A 316 6.95 12.75 -8.10
C GLY A 316 7.08 12.28 -9.56
N ASN A 317 7.97 11.33 -9.83
CA ASN A 317 8.09 10.68 -11.14
C ASN A 317 6.84 9.83 -11.43
N PRO A 318 6.48 9.65 -12.71
CA PRO A 318 5.24 8.99 -13.07
C PRO A 318 5.28 7.52 -12.67
N ILE A 319 4.10 7.00 -12.34
CA ILE A 319 3.83 5.58 -12.18
C ILE A 319 3.74 4.91 -13.57
N ASP A 320 4.14 3.64 -13.66
CA ASP A 320 3.95 2.83 -14.89
C ASP A 320 2.47 2.85 -15.31
N SER A 321 2.21 3.17 -16.58
CA SER A 321 0.85 3.35 -17.12
C SER A 321 -0.05 2.13 -16.92
N ARG A 322 0.51 0.91 -16.98
CA ARG A 322 -0.25 -0.33 -16.75
C ARG A 322 -0.62 -0.49 -15.29
N LEU A 323 0.27 -0.07 -14.38
CA LEU A 323 0.03 -0.14 -12.95
C LEU A 323 -1.04 0.87 -12.49
N ILE A 324 -0.97 2.12 -12.96
CA ILE A 324 -2.02 3.11 -12.66
C ILE A 324 -3.36 2.66 -13.23
N ARG A 325 -3.43 2.15 -14.47
CA ARG A 325 -4.67 1.59 -15.04
C ARG A 325 -5.23 0.50 -14.14
N ARG A 326 -4.39 -0.47 -13.70
CA ARG A 326 -4.83 -1.52 -12.77
C ARG A 326 -5.39 -0.96 -11.47
N PHE A 327 -4.71 0.00 -10.84
CA PHE A 327 -5.21 0.61 -9.60
C PHE A 327 -6.54 1.34 -9.80
N LEU A 328 -6.69 2.06 -10.92
CA LEU A 328 -7.94 2.71 -11.30
C LEU A 328 -9.07 1.71 -11.53
N PHE A 329 -8.81 0.58 -12.22
CA PHE A 329 -9.81 -0.48 -12.39
C PHE A 329 -10.24 -1.11 -11.06
N ILE A 330 -9.30 -1.33 -10.14
CA ILE A 330 -9.61 -1.82 -8.79
C ILE A 330 -10.53 -0.83 -8.04
N ILE A 331 -10.21 0.47 -8.09
CA ILE A 331 -11.04 1.51 -7.46
C ILE A 331 -12.41 1.61 -8.13
N LYS A 332 -12.47 1.61 -9.47
CA LYS A 332 -13.71 1.64 -10.25
C LYS A 332 -14.62 0.47 -9.84
N ARG A 333 -14.09 -0.75 -9.80
CA ARG A 333 -14.86 -1.94 -9.39
C ARG A 333 -15.47 -1.78 -7.99
N ASP A 334 -14.70 -1.24 -7.05
CA ASP A 334 -15.18 -0.94 -5.70
C ASP A 334 -16.27 0.16 -5.67
N LEU A 335 -16.16 1.19 -6.51
CA LEU A 335 -17.16 2.24 -6.64
C LEU A 335 -18.46 1.71 -7.25
N ASP A 336 -18.35 0.93 -8.34
CA ASP A 336 -19.48 0.31 -9.03
C ASP A 336 -20.27 -0.62 -8.09
N GLN A 337 -19.58 -1.38 -7.23
CA GLN A 337 -20.22 -2.25 -6.24
C GLN A 337 -20.96 -1.49 -5.13
N THR A 338 -20.55 -0.25 -4.84
CA THR A 338 -21.09 0.55 -3.73
C THR A 338 -22.04 1.66 -4.18
N ILE A 339 -22.23 1.85 -5.49
CA ILE A 339 -23.07 2.92 -6.07
C ILE A 339 -24.54 2.85 -5.59
N SER A 340 -25.09 1.65 -5.41
CA SER A 340 -26.47 1.46 -4.95
C SER A 340 -26.70 1.90 -3.50
N THR A 341 -25.62 2.06 -2.74
CA THR A 341 -25.65 2.50 -1.34
C THR A 341 -25.24 3.96 -1.15
N LEU A 342 -24.89 4.66 -2.25
CA LEU A 342 -24.46 6.05 -2.21
C LEU A 342 -25.59 6.96 -1.71
N GLY A 343 -25.27 7.85 -0.77
CA GLY A 343 -26.26 8.76 -0.14
C GLY A 343 -27.13 8.12 0.93
N LEU A 344 -27.08 6.80 1.12
CA LEU A 344 -27.86 6.09 2.15
C LEU A 344 -27.15 6.00 3.50
N ASN A 345 -25.85 6.31 3.54
CA ASN A 345 -25.01 6.19 4.73
C ASN A 345 -23.96 7.34 4.79
N ASP A 346 -23.21 7.39 5.88
CA ASP A 346 -22.19 8.42 6.12
C ASP A 346 -20.95 8.28 5.21
N SER A 347 -20.88 7.26 4.34
CA SER A 347 -19.72 7.01 3.48
C SER A 347 -19.66 7.91 2.23
N THR A 348 -20.66 8.76 2.03
CA THR A 348 -20.80 9.64 0.85
C THR A 348 -19.55 10.51 0.59
N ASP A 349 -18.94 11.07 1.63
CA ASP A 349 -17.69 11.86 1.49
C ASP A 349 -16.50 10.99 1.09
N PHE A 350 -16.42 9.77 1.64
CA PHE A 350 -15.35 8.83 1.32
C PHE A 350 -15.50 8.24 -0.09
N TRP A 351 -16.73 8.05 -0.53
CA TRP A 351 -17.04 7.66 -1.89
C TRP A 351 -16.56 8.72 -2.89
N LEU A 352 -16.89 10.00 -2.65
CA LEU A 352 -16.35 11.12 -3.44
C LEU A 352 -14.82 11.11 -3.45
N TRP A 353 -14.19 10.93 -2.28
CA TRP A 353 -12.72 10.95 -2.19
C TRP A 353 -12.06 9.92 -3.10
N ARG A 354 -12.61 8.70 -3.18
CA ARG A 354 -12.11 7.65 -4.09
C ARG A 354 -12.39 7.96 -5.56
N ALA A 355 -13.60 8.41 -5.89
CA ALA A 355 -13.97 8.77 -7.27
C ALA A 355 -13.13 9.94 -7.80
N PHE A 356 -13.01 11.01 -7.01
CA PHE A 356 -12.23 12.19 -7.36
C PHE A 356 -10.74 11.88 -7.46
N LEU A 357 -10.21 11.05 -6.57
CA LEU A 357 -8.83 10.60 -6.67
C LEU A 357 -8.56 9.88 -7.99
N GLY A 358 -9.48 9.04 -8.46
CA GLY A 358 -9.35 8.37 -9.76
C GLY A 358 -9.27 9.37 -10.92
N ALA A 359 -10.23 10.28 -11.02
CA ALA A 359 -10.24 11.34 -12.05
C ALA A 359 -8.98 12.22 -11.98
N TYR A 360 -8.59 12.62 -10.77
CA TYR A 360 -7.41 13.45 -10.53
C TYR A 360 -6.11 12.73 -10.93
N SER A 361 -5.98 11.44 -10.63
CA SER A 361 -4.84 10.63 -11.02
C SER A 361 -4.72 10.48 -12.54
N ILE A 362 -5.84 10.34 -13.25
CA ILE A 362 -5.86 10.26 -14.72
C ILE A 362 -5.43 11.60 -15.32
N GLU A 363 -6.04 12.71 -14.92
CA GLU A 363 -5.71 14.05 -15.43
C GLU A 363 -4.21 14.35 -15.19
N LYS A 364 -3.69 14.04 -14.01
CA LYS A 364 -2.26 14.23 -13.70
C LYS A 364 -1.35 13.38 -14.60
N HIS A 365 -1.78 12.16 -14.96
CA HIS A 365 -1.05 11.29 -15.86
C HIS A 365 -1.08 11.84 -17.30
N GLN A 366 -2.28 12.17 -17.80
CA GLN A 366 -2.50 12.66 -19.17
C GLN A 366 -1.87 14.04 -19.41
N ALA A 367 -1.68 14.87 -18.38
CA ALA A 367 -0.97 16.15 -18.48
C ALA A 367 0.47 16.02 -19.00
N ARG A 368 1.08 14.82 -18.95
CA ARG A 368 2.44 14.55 -19.44
C ARG A 368 2.47 13.99 -20.86
N GLY A 369 1.32 13.58 -21.38
CA GLY A 369 1.17 12.92 -22.66
C GLY A 369 -0.17 12.18 -22.69
N HIS A 370 -0.95 12.43 -23.73
CA HIS A 370 -2.23 11.76 -23.90
C HIS A 370 -2.00 10.26 -24.19
N ASP A 371 -2.66 9.41 -23.40
CA ASP A 371 -2.70 7.96 -23.56
C ASP A 371 -4.17 7.55 -23.64
N SER A 372 -4.58 7.12 -24.84
CA SER A 372 -5.97 6.79 -25.15
C SER A 372 -6.49 5.58 -24.36
N SER A 373 -5.60 4.78 -23.76
CA SER A 373 -5.99 3.65 -22.93
C SER A 373 -6.63 4.06 -21.58
N PHE A 374 -6.66 5.36 -21.28
CA PHE A 374 -7.34 5.94 -20.12
C PHE A 374 -8.67 6.61 -20.47
N ASP A 375 -9.04 6.76 -21.74
CA ASP A 375 -10.22 7.56 -22.13
C ASP A 375 -11.52 6.97 -21.58
N ASP A 376 -11.62 5.63 -21.57
CA ASP A 376 -12.78 4.94 -20.99
C ASP A 376 -12.82 5.09 -19.46
N LEU A 377 -11.66 4.95 -18.78
CA LEU A 377 -11.58 5.19 -17.35
C LEU A 377 -11.91 6.64 -16.99
N GLN A 378 -11.47 7.60 -17.80
CA GLN A 378 -11.77 9.02 -17.58
C GLN A 378 -13.29 9.25 -17.65
N ARG A 379 -13.97 8.66 -18.63
CA ARG A 379 -15.43 8.72 -18.76
C ARG A 379 -16.13 8.07 -17.57
N ASP A 380 -15.67 6.90 -17.15
CA ASP A 380 -16.24 6.17 -16.01
C ASP A 380 -16.13 7.01 -14.73
N PHE A 381 -14.93 7.51 -14.41
CA PHE A 381 -14.72 8.34 -13.21
C PHE A 381 -15.46 9.68 -13.27
N SER A 382 -15.60 10.30 -14.44
CA SER A 382 -16.49 11.46 -14.61
C SER A 382 -17.94 11.12 -14.28
N SER A 383 -18.44 9.98 -14.79
CA SER A 383 -19.81 9.51 -14.49
C SER A 383 -20.00 9.22 -12.99
N HIS A 384 -18.99 8.69 -12.30
CA HIS A 384 -19.02 8.54 -10.83
C HIS A 384 -19.17 9.91 -10.14
N LEU A 385 -18.41 10.91 -10.55
CA LEU A 385 -18.49 12.26 -9.97
C LEU A 385 -19.84 12.92 -10.23
N GLU A 386 -20.40 12.76 -11.43
CA GLU A 386 -21.76 13.21 -11.76
C GLU A 386 -22.81 12.53 -10.88
N THR A 387 -22.71 11.21 -10.70
CA THR A 387 -23.62 10.47 -9.83
C THR A 387 -23.58 11.01 -8.40
N TRP A 388 -22.38 11.28 -7.87
CA TRP A 388 -22.24 11.86 -6.53
C TRP A 388 -22.85 13.27 -6.44
N LYS A 389 -22.62 14.11 -7.46
CA LYS A 389 -23.22 15.45 -7.57
C LYS A 389 -24.74 15.35 -7.55
N ASP A 390 -25.33 14.43 -8.31
CA ASP A 390 -26.77 14.29 -8.43
C ASP A 390 -27.40 13.77 -7.13
N VAL A 391 -26.73 12.86 -6.42
CA VAL A 391 -27.20 12.33 -5.13
C VAL A 391 -27.11 13.37 -4.01
N THR A 392 -26.05 14.20 -3.98
CA THR A 392 -25.82 15.16 -2.88
C THR A 392 -26.37 16.55 -3.15
N GLY A 393 -26.59 16.91 -4.41
CA GLY A 393 -26.96 18.26 -4.85
C GLY A 393 -25.82 19.29 -4.78
N LEU A 394 -24.60 18.88 -4.42
CA LEU A 394 -23.43 19.75 -4.31
C LEU A 394 -22.71 19.86 -5.65
N ASN A 395 -22.69 21.06 -6.23
CA ASN A 395 -22.17 21.30 -7.58
C ASN A 395 -20.95 22.22 -7.62
N LEU A 396 -20.69 22.96 -6.53
CA LEU A 396 -19.55 23.87 -6.44
C LEU A 396 -18.27 23.11 -6.06
N TRP A 397 -17.14 23.52 -6.65
CA TRP A 397 -15.85 22.94 -6.32
C TRP A 397 -15.53 23.10 -4.83
N GLU A 398 -15.83 24.26 -4.25
CA GLU A 398 -15.55 24.59 -2.86
C GLU A 398 -16.27 23.65 -1.89
N GLU A 399 -17.49 23.22 -2.25
CA GLU A 399 -18.28 22.26 -1.47
C GLU A 399 -17.70 20.86 -1.57
N ALA A 400 -17.38 20.40 -2.78
CA ALA A 400 -16.72 19.11 -3.02
C ALA A 400 -15.36 19.05 -2.32
N TYR A 401 -14.55 20.09 -2.45
CA TYR A 401 -13.25 20.24 -1.81
C TYR A 401 -13.35 20.14 -0.29
N ALA A 402 -14.33 20.82 0.33
CA ALA A 402 -14.55 20.70 1.77
C ALA A 402 -14.80 19.25 2.21
N ARG A 403 -15.53 18.46 1.40
CA ARG A 403 -15.75 17.01 1.67
C ARG A 403 -14.49 16.19 1.51
N LEU A 404 -13.72 16.43 0.45
CA LEU A 404 -12.43 15.77 0.21
C LEU A 404 -11.46 15.96 1.41
N VAL A 405 -11.39 17.18 1.93
CA VAL A 405 -10.53 17.53 3.09
C VAL A 405 -10.96 16.78 4.36
N THR A 406 -12.26 16.53 4.57
CA THR A 406 -12.71 15.76 5.75
C THR A 406 -12.21 14.31 5.77
N VAL A 407 -11.87 13.77 4.60
CA VAL A 407 -11.37 12.40 4.44
C VAL A 407 -9.85 12.37 4.56
N ALA A 408 -9.11 12.96 3.64
CA ALA A 408 -7.64 13.03 3.75
C ALA A 408 -7.02 14.10 2.86
N TRP A 409 -7.79 14.82 2.05
CA TRP A 409 -7.25 15.71 1.00
C TRP A 409 -6.45 16.89 1.58
N PRO A 410 -5.37 17.36 0.92
CA PRO A 410 -4.58 18.48 1.43
C PRO A 410 -5.41 19.76 1.51
N THR A 411 -5.19 20.54 2.56
CA THR A 411 -5.80 21.87 2.79
C THR A 411 -5.22 23.00 1.91
N GLU A 412 -4.13 22.73 1.20
CA GLU A 412 -3.58 23.63 0.20
C GLU A 412 -4.21 23.28 -1.15
N ASP A 413 -5.03 24.18 -1.68
CA ASP A 413 -5.65 23.99 -2.98
C ASP A 413 -4.60 24.11 -4.10
N ASN A 414 -4.71 23.25 -5.10
CA ASN A 414 -3.87 23.29 -6.29
C ASN A 414 -4.74 23.55 -7.52
N GLU A 415 -4.17 24.14 -8.57
CA GLU A 415 -4.95 24.50 -9.78
C GLU A 415 -5.54 23.29 -10.51
N LEU A 416 -5.09 22.07 -10.20
CA LEU A 416 -5.55 20.85 -10.86
C LEU A 416 -6.91 20.38 -10.34
N GLY A 417 -7.17 20.50 -9.04
CA GLY A 417 -8.44 20.10 -8.42
C GLY A 417 -9.67 20.74 -9.06
N PRO A 418 -9.77 22.08 -9.11
CA PRO A 418 -10.87 22.79 -9.76
C PRO A 418 -11.04 22.43 -11.24
N ARG A 419 -9.93 22.20 -11.96
CA ARG A 419 -9.95 21.78 -13.36
C ARG A 419 -10.58 20.40 -13.54
N VAL A 420 -10.14 19.42 -12.75
CA VAL A 420 -10.67 18.04 -12.78
C VAL A 420 -12.16 18.05 -12.48
N TRP A 421 -12.56 18.78 -11.42
CA TRP A 421 -13.96 18.91 -11.06
C TRP A 421 -14.78 19.49 -12.21
N LYS A 422 -14.34 20.63 -12.77
CA LYS A 422 -15.01 21.31 -13.88
C LYS A 422 -15.16 20.41 -15.10
N SER A 423 -14.10 19.72 -15.51
CA SER A 423 -14.12 18.81 -16.67
C SER A 423 -15.07 17.62 -16.45
N ALA A 424 -15.23 17.14 -15.22
CA ALA A 424 -16.05 15.97 -14.92
C ALA A 424 -17.56 16.26 -14.84
N ILE A 425 -17.97 17.50 -14.53
CA ILE A 425 -19.38 17.81 -14.24
C ILE A 425 -20.05 18.79 -15.23
N GLN A 426 -19.30 19.30 -16.22
CA GLN A 426 -19.78 20.31 -17.18
C GLN A 426 -19.90 19.78 -18.62
N GLU A 427 -19.98 18.47 -18.83
CA GLU A 427 -20.36 17.90 -20.14
C GLU A 427 -21.88 17.91 -20.37
#